data_AF-A0A9E5FN00-F1
#
_entry.id   AF-A0A9E5FN00-F1
#
_cell.length_a   1.000
_cell.length_b   1.000
_cell.length_c   1.000
_cell.angle_alpha   90.00
_cell.angle_beta   90.00
_cell.angle_gamma   90.00
#
_symmetry.space_group_name_H-M   'P 1'
#
loop_
_entity.id
_entity.type
_entity.pdbx_description
1 polymer ?
#
loop_
_entity_poly.entity_id
_entity_poly.type
_entity_poly.pdbx_seq_one_letter_code
_entity_poly.pdbx_strand_id
1 'polypeptide(L)'
;MKNLFILFLFVCFCNELGAQGNLQFNQAKMVFAQETVPAGKAWKIESVLYATSVGSVSSSLTQDDQIKIDGSAFVVRSARSGNGNYNAASYFVWEQKYPIWLYAGQTLQAWVNVAKINVIEFNIVP
;
A
#
# COMPACT_ATOMS: atom_id res chain seq x y z
N MET A 1 -14.18 -50.07 -16.62
CA MET A 1 -12.83 -49.55 -16.94
C MET A 1 -12.85 -48.08 -17.37
N LYS A 2 -13.74 -47.66 -18.27
CA LYS A 2 -13.87 -46.25 -18.72
C LYS A 2 -14.05 -45.22 -17.58
N ASN A 3 -14.85 -45.55 -16.56
CA ASN A 3 -15.07 -44.65 -15.42
C ASN A 3 -13.83 -44.54 -14.49
N LEU A 4 -13.00 -45.59 -14.44
CA LEU A 4 -11.77 -45.59 -13.64
C LEU A 4 -10.66 -44.77 -14.33
N PHE A 5 -10.64 -44.80 -15.67
CA PHE A 5 -9.72 -43.99 -16.48
C PHE A 5 -10.02 -42.48 -16.37
N ILE A 6 -11.30 -42.11 -16.34
CA ILE A 6 -11.73 -40.72 -16.14
C ILE A 6 -11.34 -40.22 -14.74
N LEU A 7 -11.48 -41.07 -13.71
CA LEU A 7 -11.08 -40.74 -12.35
C LEU A 7 -9.56 -40.52 -12.22
N PHE A 8 -8.76 -41.35 -12.90
CA PHE A 8 -7.31 -41.21 -12.93
C PHE A 8 -6.86 -39.91 -13.61
N LEU A 9 -7.47 -39.55 -14.74
CA LEU A 9 -7.24 -38.27 -15.42
C LEU A 9 -7.60 -37.07 -14.54
N PHE A 10 -8.72 -37.14 -13.81
CA PHE A 10 -9.15 -36.06 -12.93
C PHE A 10 -8.16 -35.82 -11.78
N VAL A 11 -7.63 -36.87 -11.15
CA VAL A 11 -6.64 -36.74 -10.06
C VAL A 11 -5.30 -36.16 -10.54
N CYS A 12 -4.86 -36.50 -11.75
CA CYS A 12 -3.63 -35.92 -12.33
C CYS A 12 -3.78 -34.40 -12.58
N PHE A 13 -4.93 -33.95 -13.08
CA PHE A 13 -5.17 -32.52 -13.35
C PHE A 13 -5.40 -31.69 -12.08
N CYS A 14 -5.87 -32.28 -10.98
CA CYS A 14 -6.06 -31.54 -9.72
C CYS A 14 -4.76 -31.10 -9.03
N ASN A 15 -3.60 -31.69 -9.36
CA ASN A 15 -2.32 -31.27 -8.78
C ASN A 15 -1.75 -30.00 -9.40
N GLU A 16 -2.25 -29.59 -10.58
CA GLU A 16 -1.92 -28.30 -11.21
C GLU A 16 -2.83 -27.16 -10.72
N LEU A 17 -3.83 -27.48 -9.91
CA LEU A 17 -4.65 -26.50 -9.20
C LEU A 17 -3.91 -26.06 -7.93
N GLY A 18 -2.74 -25.45 -8.12
CA GLY A 18 -2.04 -24.73 -7.06
C GLY A 18 -2.98 -23.68 -6.48
N ALA A 19 -3.52 -23.98 -5.30
CA ALA A 19 -4.31 -23.03 -4.54
C ALA A 19 -3.41 -21.82 -4.23
N GLN A 20 -3.85 -20.63 -4.65
CA GLN A 20 -3.39 -19.31 -4.20
C GLN A 20 -1.90 -19.24 -3.80
N GLY A 21 -1.04 -18.82 -4.73
CA GLY A 21 0.40 -18.73 -4.48
C GLY A 21 0.71 -18.17 -3.09
N ASN A 22 1.49 -18.93 -2.31
CA ASN A 22 1.78 -18.59 -0.92
C ASN A 22 2.70 -17.37 -0.86
N LEU A 23 2.39 -16.48 0.08
CA LEU A 23 3.25 -15.35 0.40
C LEU A 23 4.34 -15.79 1.38
N GLN A 24 5.57 -15.86 0.91
CA GLN A 24 6.73 -16.07 1.75
C GLN A 24 7.36 -14.71 2.06
N PHE A 25 7.51 -14.36 3.34
CA PHE A 25 8.22 -13.15 3.74
C PHE A 25 9.59 -13.08 3.08
N ASN A 26 9.91 -11.94 2.48
CA ASN A 26 11.23 -11.68 1.90
C ASN A 26 11.99 -10.71 2.82
N GLN A 27 11.48 -9.49 2.99
CA GLN A 27 12.14 -8.44 3.75
C GLN A 27 11.18 -7.32 4.15
N ALA A 28 11.56 -6.53 5.16
CA ALA A 28 11.00 -5.21 5.39
C ALA A 28 11.93 -4.17 4.76
N LYS A 29 11.38 -3.15 4.11
CA LYS A 29 12.16 -2.10 3.43
C LYS A 29 11.47 -0.74 3.49
N MET A 30 12.30 0.29 3.34
CA MET A 30 11.86 1.69 3.24
C MET A 30 11.96 2.16 1.79
N VAL A 31 10.86 2.61 1.22
CA VAL A 31 10.81 3.20 -0.13
C VAL A 31 10.78 4.72 -0.01
N PHE A 32 11.60 5.41 -0.80
CA PHE A 32 11.60 6.88 -0.88
C PHE A 32 11.65 7.36 -2.33
N ALA A 33 12.59 6.84 -3.13
CA ALA A 33 12.61 7.03 -4.57
C ALA A 33 11.53 6.18 -5.24
N GLN A 34 11.28 6.42 -6.54
CA GLN A 34 10.37 5.58 -7.29
C GLN A 34 10.99 4.19 -7.45
N GLU A 35 10.26 3.18 -7.01
CA GLU A 35 10.65 1.77 -7.14
C GLU A 35 9.48 0.96 -7.70
N THR A 36 9.79 -0.13 -8.40
CA THR A 36 8.79 -1.03 -8.99
C THR A 36 8.73 -2.33 -8.18
N VAL A 37 7.53 -2.84 -7.89
CA VAL A 37 7.34 -4.17 -7.32
C VAL A 37 7.90 -5.21 -8.29
N PRO A 38 8.94 -5.99 -7.93
CA PRO A 38 9.54 -6.95 -8.85
C PRO A 38 8.58 -8.06 -9.29
N ALA A 39 8.85 -8.67 -10.44
CA ALA A 39 8.15 -9.87 -10.88
C ALA A 39 8.26 -11.00 -9.84
N GLY A 40 7.17 -11.74 -9.63
CA GLY A 40 7.11 -12.80 -8.62
C GLY A 40 7.06 -12.31 -7.17
N LYS A 41 6.83 -11.00 -6.96
CA LYS A 41 6.72 -10.41 -5.62
C LYS A 41 5.43 -9.63 -5.42
N ALA A 42 5.07 -9.46 -4.15
CA ALA A 42 4.02 -8.56 -3.70
C ALA A 42 4.55 -7.67 -2.57
N TRP A 43 4.10 -6.42 -2.54
CA TRP A 43 4.45 -5.48 -1.48
C TRP A 43 3.22 -5.17 -0.64
N LYS A 44 3.40 -5.11 0.68
CA LYS A 44 2.40 -4.67 1.64
C LYS A 44 2.91 -3.40 2.31
N ILE A 45 2.27 -2.27 2.01
CA ILE A 45 2.55 -1.00 2.67
C ILE A 45 1.93 -1.07 4.07
N GLU A 46 2.77 -0.91 5.10
CA GLU A 46 2.35 -0.97 6.51
C GLU A 46 2.16 0.42 7.11
N SER A 47 2.99 1.38 6.71
CA SER A 47 2.92 2.75 7.23
C SER A 47 3.68 3.75 6.36
N VAL A 48 3.44 5.02 6.63
CA VAL A 48 4.12 6.16 6.02
C VAL A 48 4.75 7.01 7.10
N LEU A 49 6.00 7.42 6.87
CA LEU A 49 6.72 8.37 7.72
C LEU A 49 6.67 9.74 7.05
N TYR A 50 6.04 10.69 7.72
CA TYR A 50 5.88 12.05 7.22
C TYR A 50 7.16 12.88 7.44
N ALA A 51 7.48 13.74 6.47
CA ALA A 51 8.64 14.62 6.52
C ALA A 51 8.45 15.82 7.44
N THR A 52 7.20 16.22 7.67
CA THR A 52 6.82 17.39 8.48
C THR A 52 5.70 17.06 9.45
N SER A 53 5.70 17.75 10.58
CA SER A 53 4.53 17.80 11.47
C SER A 53 3.40 18.57 10.78
N VAL A 54 2.17 18.28 11.19
CA VAL A 54 1.02 19.08 10.75
C VAL A 54 1.17 20.52 11.28
N GLY A 55 0.90 21.51 10.42
CA GLY A 55 1.00 22.94 10.75
C GLY A 55 0.08 23.39 11.89
N SER A 56 0.39 24.56 12.49
CA SER A 56 -0.36 25.12 13.62
C SER A 56 -1.75 25.63 13.22
N VAL A 57 -2.72 25.49 14.14
CA VAL A 57 -4.14 25.87 13.96
C VAL A 57 -4.38 27.39 13.98
N SER A 58 -3.34 28.21 14.18
CA SER A 58 -3.44 29.67 14.30
C SER A 58 -3.77 30.39 12.99
N SER A 59 -3.82 29.68 11.86
CA SER A 59 -4.26 30.17 10.56
C SER A 59 -5.01 29.07 9.81
N SER A 60 -5.70 29.41 8.72
CA SER A 60 -6.33 28.42 7.83
C SER A 60 -5.27 27.46 7.27
N LEU A 61 -5.28 26.21 7.73
CA LEU A 61 -4.37 25.16 7.29
C LEU A 61 -5.04 24.30 6.24
N THR A 62 -4.34 24.06 5.15
CA THR A 62 -4.64 23.00 4.19
C THR A 62 -3.34 22.30 3.86
N GLN A 63 -3.16 21.10 4.40
CA GLN A 63 -1.98 20.26 4.16
C GLN A 63 -2.43 18.87 3.74
N ASP A 64 -1.93 18.41 2.60
CA ASP A 64 -2.06 17.04 2.13
C ASP A 64 -0.68 16.43 1.97
N ASP A 65 -0.51 15.24 2.51
CA ASP A 65 0.70 14.45 2.37
C ASP A 65 0.37 13.25 1.49
N GLN A 66 1.25 12.96 0.55
CA GLN A 66 0.92 12.12 -0.59
C GLN A 66 2.03 11.12 -0.90
N ILE A 67 1.62 9.96 -1.40
CA ILE A 67 2.47 8.99 -2.08
C ILE A 67 2.06 8.91 -3.54
N LYS A 68 2.91 8.34 -4.39
CA LYS A 68 2.52 7.96 -5.76
C LYS A 68 2.47 6.46 -5.91
N ILE A 69 1.40 5.97 -6.51
CA ILE A 69 1.26 4.61 -7.00
C ILE A 69 0.98 4.71 -8.50
N ASP A 70 1.80 4.06 -9.33
CA ASP A 70 1.68 4.10 -10.80
C ASP A 70 1.66 5.54 -11.36
N GLY A 71 2.51 6.40 -10.78
CA GLY A 71 2.61 7.82 -11.12
C GLY A 71 1.45 8.70 -10.62
N SER A 72 0.35 8.11 -10.17
CA SER A 72 -0.84 8.82 -9.65
C SER A 72 -0.66 9.16 -8.17
N ALA A 73 -1.00 10.38 -7.78
CA ALA A 73 -0.88 10.85 -6.40
C ALA A 73 -2.10 10.43 -5.55
N PHE A 74 -1.83 9.84 -4.39
CA PHE A 74 -2.83 9.45 -3.40
C PHE A 74 -2.52 10.14 -2.06
N VAL A 75 -3.54 10.75 -1.47
CA VAL A 75 -3.45 11.39 -0.15
C VAL A 75 -3.43 10.32 0.93
N VAL A 76 -2.39 10.34 1.76
CA VAL A 76 -2.19 9.40 2.88
C VAL A 76 -2.39 10.06 4.24
N ARG A 77 -2.28 11.39 4.31
CA ARG A 77 -2.71 12.20 5.44
C ARG A 77 -3.20 13.53 4.93
N SER A 78 -4.20 14.06 5.60
CA SER A 78 -4.73 15.38 5.30
C SER A 78 -5.14 16.06 6.58
N ALA A 79 -4.70 17.30 6.71
CA ALA A 79 -5.01 18.17 7.82
C ALA A 79 -5.70 19.43 7.31
N ARG A 80 -6.75 19.82 8.01
CA ARG A 80 -7.53 21.02 7.74
C ARG A 80 -7.71 21.79 9.04
N SER A 81 -7.52 23.10 8.98
CA SER A 81 -8.04 24.01 9.99
C SER A 81 -8.81 25.15 9.35
N GLY A 82 -9.86 25.57 10.04
CA GLY A 82 -10.64 26.74 9.68
C GLY A 82 -11.02 27.51 10.93
N ASN A 83 -11.13 28.82 10.78
CA ASN A 83 -11.71 29.64 11.84
C ASN A 83 -13.23 29.49 11.75
N GLY A 84 -13.84 28.83 12.73
CA GLY A 84 -15.29 28.88 12.88
C GLY A 84 -15.70 30.30 13.25
N ASN A 85 -16.89 30.74 12.81
CA ASN A 85 -17.54 31.86 13.48
C ASN A 85 -17.62 31.50 14.98
N TYR A 86 -17.32 32.45 15.89
CA TYR A 86 -17.25 32.27 17.36
C TYR A 86 -15.93 31.78 17.99
N ASN A 87 -14.75 32.15 17.46
CA ASN A 87 -13.43 31.88 18.09
C ASN A 87 -13.13 30.38 18.36
N ALA A 88 -13.85 29.48 17.72
CA ALA A 88 -13.57 28.04 17.77
C ALA A 88 -12.79 27.65 16.50
N ALA A 89 -11.48 27.44 16.64
CA ALA A 89 -10.70 26.86 15.56
C ALA A 89 -11.15 25.41 15.36
N SER A 90 -11.70 25.09 14.19
CA SER A 90 -12.00 23.72 13.79
C SER A 90 -10.73 23.10 13.26
N TYR A 91 -10.30 21.98 13.83
CA TYR A 91 -9.10 21.25 13.40
C TYR A 91 -9.43 19.77 13.20
N PHE A 92 -9.03 19.24 12.05
CA PHE A 92 -9.22 17.84 11.72
C PHE A 92 -8.00 17.29 11.01
N VAL A 93 -7.59 16.09 11.41
CA VAL A 93 -6.58 15.29 10.74
C VAL A 93 -7.17 13.92 10.49
N TRP A 94 -7.02 13.44 9.26
CA TRP A 94 -7.25 12.04 8.95
C TRP A 94 -6.04 11.44 8.25
N GLU A 95 -5.89 10.14 8.45
CA GLU A 95 -4.83 9.34 7.85
C GLU A 95 -5.44 8.12 7.15
N GLN A 96 -4.77 7.70 6.09
CA GLN A 96 -5.12 6.52 5.33
C GLN A 96 -4.94 5.27 6.19
N LYS A 97 -5.88 4.34 6.07
CA LYS A 97 -5.78 3.03 6.75
C LYS A 97 -4.87 2.11 5.95
N TYR A 98 -4.03 1.39 6.67
CA TYR A 98 -3.14 0.34 6.16
C TYR A 98 -3.66 -1.04 6.57
N PRO A 99 -3.32 -2.12 5.84
CA PRO A 99 -2.35 -2.16 4.76
C PRO A 99 -2.88 -1.79 3.38
N ILE A 100 -1.97 -1.41 2.49
CA ILE A 100 -2.22 -1.30 1.04
C ILE A 100 -1.33 -2.33 0.35
N TRP A 101 -1.91 -3.15 -0.53
CA TRP A 101 -1.18 -4.16 -1.28
C TRP A 101 -0.87 -3.68 -2.69
N LEU A 102 0.37 -3.91 -3.12
CA LEU A 102 0.82 -3.68 -4.48
C LEU A 102 1.27 -5.00 -5.11
N TYR A 103 0.85 -5.21 -6.35
CA TYR A 103 1.23 -6.37 -7.15
C TYR A 103 2.42 -6.05 -8.07
N ALA A 104 3.03 -7.11 -8.61
CA ALA A 104 4.17 -7.01 -9.52
C ALA A 104 3.91 -6.02 -10.67
N GLY A 105 4.90 -5.17 -10.97
CA GLY A 105 4.84 -4.16 -12.02
C GLY A 105 4.31 -2.80 -11.56
N GLN A 106 3.64 -2.70 -10.42
CA GLN A 106 3.25 -1.40 -9.87
C GLN A 106 4.45 -0.62 -9.37
N THR A 107 4.39 0.70 -9.45
CA THR A 107 5.41 1.61 -8.91
C THR A 107 4.94 2.26 -7.61
N LEU A 108 5.88 2.53 -6.71
CA LEU A 108 5.65 3.23 -5.45
C LEU A 108 6.72 4.30 -5.23
N GLN A 109 6.33 5.49 -4.79
CA GLN A 109 7.24 6.59 -4.52
C GLN A 109 6.74 7.48 -3.37
N ALA A 110 7.64 7.93 -2.50
CA ALA A 110 7.35 9.01 -1.54
C ALA A 110 7.22 10.36 -2.28
N TRP A 111 6.21 11.15 -1.95
CA TRP A 111 5.94 12.40 -2.67
C TRP A 111 5.81 13.59 -1.71
N VAL A 112 4.71 14.34 -1.77
CA VAL A 112 4.52 15.56 -0.97
C VAL A 112 4.52 15.21 0.52
N ASN A 113 5.43 15.82 1.29
CA ASN A 113 5.54 15.72 2.74
C ASN A 113 5.66 14.29 3.31
N VAL A 114 6.03 13.32 2.46
CA VAL A 114 6.31 11.94 2.87
C VAL A 114 7.81 11.72 2.75
N ALA A 115 8.45 11.32 3.86
CA ALA A 115 9.88 11.04 3.88
C ALA A 115 10.18 9.62 3.40
N LYS A 116 9.46 8.63 3.95
CA LYS A 116 9.68 7.20 3.65
C LYS A 116 8.36 6.43 3.77
N ILE A 117 8.26 5.33 3.03
CA ILE A 117 7.13 4.41 3.05
C ILE A 117 7.65 3.06 3.53
N ASN A 118 7.07 2.52 4.59
CA ASN A 118 7.45 1.22 5.14
C ASN A 118 6.67 0.11 4.43
N VAL A 119 7.40 -0.87 3.89
CA VAL A 119 6.87 -1.96 3.07
C VAL A 119 7.39 -3.29 3.57
N ILE A 120 6.52 -4.30 3.63
CA ILE A 120 6.91 -5.71 3.70
C ILE A 120 6.82 -6.29 2.30
N GLU A 121 7.93 -6.83 1.80
CA GLU A 121 8.01 -7.54 0.53
C GLU A 121 7.85 -9.04 0.77
N PHE A 122 7.05 -9.67 -0.09
CA PHE A 122 6.82 -11.11 -0.12
C PHE A 122 7.23 -11.68 -1.47
N ASN A 123 7.78 -12.90 -1.47
CA ASN A 123 7.84 -13.74 -2.65
C ASN A 123 6.48 -14.41 -2.85
N ILE A 124 6.03 -14.50 -4.09
CA ILE A 124 4.86 -15.31 -4.47
C ILE A 124 5.40 -16.66 -4.94
N VAL A 125 5.09 -17.71 -4.20
CA VAL A 125 5.50 -19.09 -4.50
C VAL A 125 4.28 -19.87 -5.00
N PRO A 126 4.35 -20.59 -6.12
CA PRO A 126 3.25 -21.43 -6.62
C PRO A 126 2.77 -22.48 -5.62
#